data_AF-A0A1Q9N387-F1
#
_entry.id   AF-A0A1Q9N387-F1
#
_cell.length_a   1.000
_cell.length_b   1.000
_cell.length_c   1.000
_cell.angle_alpha   90.00
_cell.angle_beta   90.00
_cell.angle_gamma   90.00
#
_symmetry.space_group_name_H-M   'P 1'
#
loop_
_entity.id
_entity.type
_entity.pdbx_description
1 polymer ?
#
loop_
_entity_poly.entity_id
_entity_poly.type
_entity_poly.pdbx_seq_one_letter_code
_entity_poly.pdbx_strand_id
1 'polypeptide(L)'
;MLRKEVPYLKLIYISIILLSLVLIFPFQVIAHDTNVFLKGGSFFSSQATLDESYLYLYFPTASDTGFPEWGTPYGIDTSPAAIFDVADLDSGIGTTTQLRQRVFEMITDDYIEFNVSVSMSTSDPSPTDNRWQVVAIGSDSEIYGGNLYGAAQAVDIGDADSQDYARVYAESFLNEFGGAGGALAGTSSTLERWATAIAETTSHEAAHNYGAGHDDSAPVPASVEDDTNNHIMATGSTGLTGEQRASFDRHFSDTTYSLLGYNLGLNIDTLLNWDFINPNDKDAHTLQMKILSEAASLTIGLFYDGIYSPWVDPIIKRLGTTTETFQGNIYNVFELEFNTDRNWLNGADGVAPPGVYFHTGASFIESDAILVRETILLDSGGNELPLSPRIYGFDPSATLDLTTGDFSLTIFNSEVADKPFILRDFDIQLLPRMADINTMVAGAELTDRFGIPIVTNTTKGITQDVEITDKYSIKIANLLDERFVDFIYVDCEKTDSEKGEFPYCPEGSAISLFPSTYVYVIATIVDPNATYWDLNEAKFVTGELESQIFYQFSGFIPDFNDNGLDDLLDIREGRSADENENGVPDEAEPSTAPIPLFETLSSIVLVSILVLINRRKK
;
A
#
# COMPACT_ATOMS: atom_id res chain seq x y z
N MET A 1 39.92 34.31 79.40
CA MET A 1 39.57 33.03 80.04
C MET A 1 38.40 32.42 79.28
N LEU A 2 38.65 31.29 78.61
CA LEU A 2 37.75 30.15 78.33
C LEU A 2 36.28 30.40 77.89
N ARG A 3 35.93 30.14 76.61
CA ARG A 3 35.25 28.89 76.16
C ARG A 3 34.72 28.96 74.69
N LYS A 4 35.11 27.93 73.91
CA LYS A 4 34.39 27.07 72.92
C LYS A 4 33.50 27.72 71.84
N GLU A 5 33.90 27.67 70.56
CA GLU A 5 33.71 26.63 69.50
C GLU A 5 32.34 26.66 68.79
N VAL A 6 32.32 26.91 67.47
CA VAL A 6 31.91 26.01 66.34
C VAL A 6 32.34 26.66 64.99
N PRO A 7 32.89 25.92 63.99
CA PRO A 7 33.26 26.45 62.67
C PRO A 7 32.28 26.03 61.55
N TYR A 8 31.62 27.00 60.89
CA TYR A 8 30.85 26.78 59.64
C TYR A 8 31.17 27.86 58.59
N LEU A 9 32.45 28.24 58.49
CA LEU A 9 32.92 29.27 57.57
C LEU A 9 34.00 28.73 56.59
N LYS A 10 33.81 27.51 56.09
CA LYS A 10 34.64 26.92 55.03
C LYS A 10 33.89 26.20 53.90
N LEU A 11 32.56 26.08 53.95
CA LEU A 11 31.77 25.51 52.85
C LEU A 11 31.24 26.53 51.83
N ILE A 12 31.21 27.83 52.16
CA ILE A 12 30.60 28.85 51.27
C ILE A 12 31.57 29.31 50.16
N TYR A 13 32.87 29.08 50.31
CA TYR A 13 33.87 29.53 49.33
C TYR A 13 34.18 28.52 48.22
N ILE A 14 33.71 27.27 48.31
CA ILE A 14 33.88 26.25 47.26
C ILE A 14 32.68 26.21 46.31
N SER A 15 31.47 26.58 46.76
CA SER A 15 30.27 26.62 45.90
C SER A 15 30.19 27.82 44.95
N ILE A 16 30.95 28.90 45.20
CA ILE A 16 30.92 30.11 44.35
C ILE A 16 31.88 29.99 43.15
N ILE A 17 32.92 29.15 43.24
CA ILE A 17 33.89 28.98 42.16
C ILE A 17 33.48 27.87 41.17
N LEU A 18 32.64 26.90 41.57
CA LEU A 18 32.07 25.92 40.62
C LEU A 18 30.90 26.49 39.79
N LEU A 19 30.21 27.52 40.25
CA LEU A 19 29.06 28.12 39.53
C LEU A 19 29.48 29.14 38.45
N SER A 20 30.77 29.49 38.40
CA SER A 20 31.31 30.49 37.46
C SER A 20 31.90 29.87 36.18
N LEU A 21 31.87 28.54 36.04
CA LEU A 21 32.43 27.83 34.87
C LEU A 21 31.39 27.20 33.92
N VAL A 22 30.08 27.42 34.14
CA VAL A 22 28.99 26.85 33.32
C VAL A 22 28.25 27.90 32.49
N LEU A 23 28.73 29.15 32.43
CA LEU A 23 28.09 30.23 31.67
C LEU A 23 28.95 30.70 30.48
N ILE A 24 29.33 29.76 29.61
CA ILE A 24 29.64 30.06 28.20
C ILE A 24 29.13 28.89 27.34
N PHE A 25 27.81 28.76 27.26
CA PHE A 25 27.15 28.14 26.12
C PHE A 25 26.03 29.10 25.68
N PRO A 26 25.90 29.43 24.39
CA PRO A 26 24.83 30.29 23.93
C PRO A 26 23.50 29.55 24.17
N PHE A 27 22.66 30.10 25.04
CA PHE A 27 21.26 29.71 25.15
C PHE A 27 20.58 30.06 23.82
N GLN A 28 20.40 29.06 22.97
CA GLN A 28 19.37 29.08 21.94
C GLN A 28 18.05 29.04 22.69
N VAL A 29 17.29 30.12 22.63
CA VAL A 29 15.87 30.10 23.02
C VAL A 29 15.18 29.24 21.98
N ILE A 30 15.06 27.95 22.27
CA ILE A 30 14.12 27.07 21.58
C ILE A 30 12.76 27.49 22.10
N ALA A 31 12.01 28.26 21.31
CA ALA A 31 10.57 28.29 21.45
C ALA A 31 10.12 26.83 21.24
N HIS A 32 9.64 26.19 22.30
CA HIS A 32 8.90 24.94 22.18
C HIS A 32 7.61 25.29 21.44
N ASP A 33 7.58 25.02 20.14
CA ASP A 33 6.31 24.86 19.42
C ASP A 33 5.59 23.69 20.10
N THR A 34 4.42 23.97 20.67
CA THR A 34 3.50 22.98 21.24
C THR A 34 2.64 22.30 20.17
N ASN A 35 3.17 22.19 18.95
CA ASN A 35 2.67 21.26 17.96
C ASN A 35 3.84 20.33 17.68
N VAL A 36 3.79 19.11 18.22
CA VAL A 36 4.58 18.02 17.67
C VAL A 36 3.92 17.69 16.32
N PHE A 37 4.18 18.53 15.31
CA PHE A 37 4.08 18.08 13.93
C PHE A 37 5.21 17.05 13.80
N LEU A 38 4.84 15.79 13.60
CA LEU A 38 5.75 14.85 12.96
C LEU A 38 6.32 15.59 11.74
N LYS A 39 7.64 15.77 11.73
CA LYS A 39 8.35 16.39 10.61
C LYS A 39 7.84 15.72 9.34
N GLY A 40 7.38 16.51 8.37
CA GLY A 40 6.93 16.00 7.09
C GLY A 40 8.06 15.33 6.32
N GLY A 41 8.43 14.11 6.70
CA GLY A 41 8.70 13.06 5.73
C GLY A 41 7.36 12.47 5.32
N SER A 42 7.27 11.89 4.13
CA SER A 42 6.07 11.15 3.74
C SER A 42 5.76 10.10 4.82
N PHE A 43 4.51 9.97 5.28
CA PHE A 43 4.10 8.83 6.12
C PHE A 43 4.39 7.49 5.41
N PHE A 44 4.45 7.49 4.07
CA PHE A 44 4.91 6.36 3.27
C PHE A 44 6.40 6.01 3.48
N SER A 45 7.23 6.95 3.95
CA SER A 45 8.64 6.68 4.31
C SER A 45 8.82 6.13 5.74
N SER A 46 7.77 6.17 6.57
CA SER A 46 7.78 5.68 7.95
C SER A 46 6.93 4.43 8.17
N GLN A 47 6.40 3.80 7.11
CA GLN A 47 6.02 2.40 7.25
C GLN A 47 7.26 1.66 7.76
N ALA A 48 7.11 0.80 8.78
CA ALA A 48 8.01 -0.32 8.93
C ALA A 48 7.95 -1.06 7.59
N THR A 49 8.91 -0.79 6.71
CA THR A 49 9.03 -1.46 5.42
C THR A 49 9.17 -2.92 5.74
N LEU A 50 8.11 -3.69 5.53
CA LEU A 50 8.18 -5.12 5.63
C LEU A 50 9.29 -5.57 4.68
N ASP A 51 10.19 -6.41 5.18
CA ASP A 51 11.24 -6.98 4.33
C ASP A 51 10.57 -7.67 3.14
N GLU A 52 11.08 -7.42 1.94
CA GLU A 52 10.65 -8.12 0.72
C GLU A 52 10.66 -9.63 0.97
N SER A 53 9.55 -10.28 0.65
CA SER A 53 9.42 -11.73 0.80
C SER A 53 9.88 -12.44 -0.47
N TYR A 54 10.63 -13.53 -0.34
CA TYR A 54 11.07 -14.32 -1.49
C TYR A 54 10.32 -15.65 -1.56
N LEU A 55 9.50 -15.84 -2.61
CA LEU A 55 8.80 -17.09 -2.87
C LEU A 55 9.59 -17.96 -3.85
N TYR A 56 10.16 -19.06 -3.36
CA TYR A 56 10.92 -20.00 -4.16
C TYR A 56 10.08 -21.20 -4.57
N LEU A 57 9.86 -21.34 -5.89
CA LEU A 57 9.22 -22.50 -6.49
C LEU A 57 10.26 -23.58 -6.79
N TYR A 58 10.30 -24.62 -5.98
CA TYR A 58 11.26 -25.70 -6.13
C TYR A 58 10.66 -26.86 -6.94
N PHE A 59 11.22 -27.12 -8.12
CA PHE A 59 10.87 -28.24 -9.00
C PHE A 59 12.03 -29.25 -9.08
N PRO A 60 12.09 -30.26 -8.18
CA PRO A 60 13.25 -31.13 -8.06
C PRO A 60 13.51 -31.95 -9.34
N THR A 61 14.79 -32.11 -9.69
CA THR A 61 15.20 -32.99 -10.82
C THR A 61 15.51 -34.42 -10.39
N ALA A 62 15.48 -34.68 -9.09
CA ALA A 62 15.53 -35.98 -8.44
C ALA A 62 14.84 -35.86 -7.08
N SER A 63 14.32 -36.96 -6.54
CA SER A 63 13.73 -36.95 -5.20
C SER A 63 14.75 -36.49 -4.15
N ASP A 64 14.38 -35.47 -3.39
CA ASP A 64 15.23 -34.79 -2.43
C ASP A 64 14.82 -35.11 -1.00
N THR A 65 15.57 -36.02 -0.37
CA THR A 65 15.37 -36.42 1.04
C THR A 65 15.88 -35.36 2.03
N GLY A 66 16.53 -34.29 1.53
CA GLY A 66 16.97 -33.16 2.34
C GLY A 66 15.86 -32.15 2.62
N PHE A 67 14.78 -32.18 1.83
CA PHE A 67 13.63 -31.30 2.01
C PHE A 67 12.97 -31.54 3.38
N PRO A 68 12.45 -30.51 4.08
CA PRO A 68 11.93 -30.67 5.43
C PRO A 68 10.69 -31.57 5.54
N GLU A 69 10.58 -32.26 6.68
CA GLU A 69 9.46 -33.13 7.02
C GLU A 69 8.68 -32.52 8.20
N TRP A 70 7.47 -32.06 7.95
CA TRP A 70 6.57 -31.49 8.97
C TRP A 70 5.17 -32.14 8.98
N GLY A 71 4.86 -32.96 7.97
CA GLY A 71 3.56 -33.60 7.80
C GLY A 71 3.34 -34.84 8.69
N THR A 72 4.41 -35.48 9.14
CA THR A 72 4.38 -36.74 9.91
C THR A 72 3.40 -36.75 11.10
N PRO A 73 3.26 -35.68 11.92
CA PRO A 73 2.27 -35.64 13.01
C PRO A 73 0.82 -35.80 12.55
N TYR A 74 0.55 -35.45 11.29
CA TYR A 74 -0.75 -35.52 10.64
C TYR A 74 -0.90 -36.75 9.72
N GLY A 75 0.18 -37.52 9.53
CA GLY A 75 0.19 -38.74 8.73
C GLY A 75 0.28 -38.49 7.22
N ILE A 76 0.90 -37.38 6.82
CA ILE A 76 1.25 -37.06 5.43
C ILE A 76 2.78 -36.98 5.32
N ASP A 77 3.35 -37.33 4.17
CA ASP A 77 4.79 -37.27 3.92
C ASP A 77 5.10 -36.00 3.11
N THR A 78 5.78 -35.02 3.73
CA THR A 78 6.23 -33.80 3.02
C THR A 78 7.65 -33.93 2.47
N SER A 79 8.40 -34.95 2.93
CA SER A 79 9.73 -35.32 2.47
C SER A 79 9.83 -36.82 2.12
N PRO A 80 10.52 -37.21 1.04
CA PRO A 80 11.30 -36.38 0.13
C PRO A 80 10.43 -35.50 -0.77
N ALA A 81 10.93 -34.33 -1.15
CA ALA A 81 10.35 -33.61 -2.28
C ALA A 81 10.63 -34.40 -3.56
N ALA A 82 9.60 -35.02 -4.14
CA ALA A 82 9.79 -35.88 -5.31
C ALA A 82 10.24 -35.11 -6.55
N ILE A 83 10.78 -35.84 -7.53
CA ILE A 83 11.06 -35.29 -8.86
C ILE A 83 9.80 -34.64 -9.44
N PHE A 84 9.97 -33.57 -10.22
CA PHE A 84 8.92 -33.01 -11.06
C PHE A 84 9.18 -33.36 -12.52
N ASP A 85 8.38 -34.27 -13.08
CA ASP A 85 8.46 -34.66 -14.49
C ASP A 85 7.07 -34.74 -15.14
N VAL A 86 6.91 -34.07 -16.29
CA VAL A 86 5.67 -34.12 -17.08
C VAL A 86 5.34 -35.53 -17.56
N ALA A 87 6.35 -36.41 -17.68
CA ALA A 87 6.18 -37.79 -18.08
C ALA A 87 5.37 -38.61 -17.06
N ASP A 88 5.39 -38.22 -15.79
CA ASP A 88 4.63 -38.87 -14.71
C ASP A 88 3.17 -38.40 -14.71
N LEU A 89 2.88 -37.23 -15.31
CA LEU A 89 1.54 -36.63 -15.37
C LEU A 89 0.84 -36.96 -16.71
N ASP A 90 1.26 -36.30 -17.79
CA ASP A 90 0.82 -36.57 -19.15
C ASP A 90 1.88 -36.10 -20.16
N SER A 91 2.64 -37.04 -20.71
CA SER A 91 3.67 -36.78 -21.73
C SER A 91 3.16 -36.08 -23.01
N GLY A 92 1.85 -36.01 -23.24
CA GLY A 92 1.23 -35.38 -24.39
C GLY A 92 1.06 -33.86 -24.28
N ILE A 93 1.18 -33.27 -23.09
CA ILE A 93 0.86 -31.85 -22.87
C ILE A 93 2.02 -30.90 -23.20
N GLY A 94 3.23 -31.42 -23.33
CA GLY A 94 4.44 -30.63 -23.60
C GLY A 94 5.66 -31.20 -22.91
N THR A 95 6.65 -30.33 -22.66
CA THR A 95 7.87 -30.67 -21.93
C THR A 95 7.80 -30.20 -20.48
N THR A 96 8.57 -30.83 -19.59
CA THR A 96 8.70 -30.44 -18.17
C THR A 96 9.15 -28.98 -18.01
N THR A 97 9.96 -28.46 -18.93
CA THR A 97 10.35 -27.03 -18.92
C THR A 97 9.17 -26.11 -19.26
N GLN A 98 8.33 -26.48 -20.22
CA GLN A 98 7.15 -25.67 -20.57
C GLN A 98 6.14 -25.62 -19.43
N LEU A 99 5.91 -26.76 -18.75
CA LEU A 99 5.00 -26.81 -17.61
C LEU A 99 5.51 -25.95 -16.44
N ARG A 100 6.79 -26.08 -16.07
CA ARG A 100 7.41 -25.24 -15.04
C ARG A 100 7.30 -23.75 -15.35
N GLN A 101 7.59 -23.37 -16.60
CA GLN A 101 7.54 -21.97 -17.01
C GLN A 101 6.13 -21.40 -16.91
N ARG A 102 5.11 -22.14 -17.39
CA ARG A 102 3.72 -21.66 -17.31
C ARG A 102 3.25 -21.57 -15.85
N VAL A 103 3.58 -22.56 -15.02
CA VAL A 103 3.29 -22.52 -13.57
C VAL A 103 3.94 -21.30 -12.92
N PHE A 104 5.22 -21.06 -13.19
CA PHE A 104 5.95 -19.89 -12.69
C PHE A 104 5.30 -18.57 -13.11
N GLU A 105 4.88 -18.44 -14.38
CA GLU A 105 4.23 -17.22 -14.88
C GLU A 105 2.90 -16.93 -14.17
N MET A 106 2.07 -17.96 -13.92
CA MET A 106 0.79 -17.79 -13.22
C MET A 106 1.00 -17.36 -11.77
N ILE A 107 1.85 -18.07 -11.02
CA ILE A 107 2.14 -17.73 -9.62
C ILE A 107 2.80 -16.34 -9.50
N THR A 108 3.64 -15.97 -10.47
CA THR A 108 4.21 -14.62 -10.50
C THR A 108 3.11 -13.57 -10.65
N ASP A 109 2.09 -13.85 -11.46
CA ASP A 109 0.97 -12.92 -11.66
C ASP A 109 0.05 -12.83 -10.43
N ASP A 110 -0.18 -13.94 -9.73
CA ASP A 110 -0.99 -13.97 -8.50
C ASP A 110 -0.41 -13.06 -7.40
N TYR A 111 0.92 -13.01 -7.31
CA TYR A 111 1.63 -12.28 -6.24
C TYR A 111 2.18 -10.90 -6.64
N ILE A 112 2.03 -10.49 -7.90
CA ILE A 112 2.70 -9.30 -8.47
C ILE A 112 2.33 -7.98 -7.79
N GLU A 113 1.17 -7.90 -7.15
CA GLU A 113 0.72 -6.69 -6.45
C GLU A 113 1.23 -6.61 -5.00
N PHE A 114 1.79 -7.69 -4.46
CA PHE A 114 2.36 -7.77 -3.12
C PHE A 114 3.88 -7.68 -3.17
N ASN A 115 4.52 -7.27 -2.07
CA ASN A 115 5.99 -7.19 -1.93
C ASN A 115 6.64 -8.59 -1.83
N VAL A 116 6.47 -9.37 -2.89
CA VAL A 116 6.91 -10.75 -3.05
C VAL A 116 7.72 -10.88 -4.34
N SER A 117 8.95 -11.36 -4.22
CA SER A 117 9.79 -11.75 -5.34
C SER A 117 9.66 -13.26 -5.59
N VAL A 118 9.01 -13.62 -6.71
CA VAL A 118 8.86 -15.02 -7.11
C VAL A 118 10.06 -15.49 -7.93
N SER A 119 10.63 -16.63 -7.59
CA SER A 119 11.69 -17.29 -8.35
C SER A 119 11.46 -18.78 -8.46
N MET A 120 12.02 -19.43 -9.49
CA MET A 120 11.96 -20.89 -9.60
C MET A 120 13.36 -21.52 -9.64
N SER A 121 13.48 -22.72 -9.06
CA SER A 121 14.72 -23.48 -9.00
C SER A 121 14.48 -24.97 -9.25
N THR A 122 15.50 -25.66 -9.80
CA THR A 122 15.52 -27.12 -9.96
C THR A 122 16.38 -27.86 -8.93
N SER A 123 17.02 -27.09 -8.06
CA SER A 123 17.80 -27.55 -6.91
C SER A 123 17.25 -26.90 -5.65
N ASP A 124 17.39 -27.58 -4.52
CA ASP A 124 16.96 -27.08 -3.22
C ASP A 124 17.40 -25.63 -3.01
N PRO A 125 16.46 -24.68 -2.85
CA PRO A 125 16.78 -23.29 -2.55
C PRO A 125 17.57 -23.19 -1.23
N SER A 126 18.52 -22.28 -1.17
CA SER A 126 19.23 -21.92 0.07
C SER A 126 19.12 -20.41 0.27
N PRO A 127 17.92 -19.92 0.63
CA PRO A 127 17.68 -18.50 0.83
C PRO A 127 18.53 -17.93 1.95
N THR A 128 18.91 -16.67 1.81
CA THR A 128 19.68 -15.91 2.83
C THR A 128 18.93 -14.69 3.33
N ASP A 129 17.80 -14.39 2.71
CA ASP A 129 16.93 -13.27 3.01
C ASP A 129 16.25 -13.48 4.36
N ASN A 130 15.81 -12.39 4.99
CA ASN A 130 15.16 -12.48 6.29
C ASN A 130 13.82 -13.21 6.18
N ARG A 131 13.10 -12.95 5.07
CA ARG A 131 11.77 -13.48 4.80
C ARG A 131 11.71 -14.24 3.48
N TRP A 132 11.27 -15.49 3.53
CA TRP A 132 11.15 -16.34 2.35
C TRP A 132 10.20 -17.50 2.58
N GLN A 133 9.74 -18.09 1.48
CA GLN A 133 9.06 -19.37 1.48
C GLN A 133 9.61 -20.30 0.40
N VAL A 134 9.59 -21.60 0.64
CA VAL A 134 9.93 -22.61 -0.37
C VAL A 134 8.76 -23.55 -0.58
N VAL A 135 8.15 -23.49 -1.77
CA VAL A 135 7.12 -24.45 -2.17
C VAL A 135 7.74 -25.50 -3.09
N ALA A 136 7.86 -26.73 -2.59
CA ALA A 136 8.35 -27.85 -3.38
C ALA A 136 7.22 -28.55 -4.12
N ILE A 137 7.34 -28.62 -5.43
CA ILE A 137 6.32 -29.14 -6.35
C ILE A 137 6.86 -30.43 -6.96
N GLY A 138 6.26 -31.57 -6.62
CA GLY A 138 6.64 -32.88 -7.16
C GLY A 138 5.55 -33.48 -8.05
N SER A 139 5.93 -34.40 -8.93
CA SER A 139 4.99 -35.25 -9.69
C SER A 139 4.62 -36.53 -8.96
N ASP A 140 4.57 -36.46 -7.63
CA ASP A 140 4.06 -37.48 -6.70
C ASP A 140 2.65 -37.14 -6.20
N SER A 141 2.06 -38.07 -5.44
CA SER A 141 0.72 -37.95 -4.86
C SER A 141 0.73 -38.23 -3.37
N GLU A 142 -0.20 -37.61 -2.63
CA GLU A 142 -0.41 -37.86 -1.21
C GLU A 142 -1.90 -38.05 -0.88
N ILE A 143 -2.21 -38.79 0.19
CA ILE A 143 -3.57 -39.10 0.63
C ILE A 143 -3.80 -38.64 2.07
N TYR A 144 -4.81 -37.80 2.27
CA TYR A 144 -5.29 -37.37 3.59
C TYR A 144 -6.82 -37.31 3.62
N GLY A 145 -7.49 -38.44 3.91
CA GLY A 145 -8.96 -38.53 3.79
C GLY A 145 -9.49 -38.56 2.34
N GLY A 146 -8.70 -38.05 1.39
CA GLY A 146 -8.86 -38.07 -0.07
C GLY A 146 -7.51 -37.74 -0.74
N ASN A 147 -7.49 -37.48 -2.05
CA ASN A 147 -6.30 -36.96 -2.72
C ASN A 147 -5.94 -35.58 -2.13
N LEU A 148 -4.74 -35.45 -1.58
CA LEU A 148 -4.21 -34.19 -1.06
C LEU A 148 -3.41 -33.49 -2.16
N TYR A 149 -3.74 -32.23 -2.46
CA TYR A 149 -3.10 -31.49 -3.56
C TYR A 149 -1.90 -30.67 -3.10
N GLY A 150 -1.93 -30.19 -1.86
CA GLY A 150 -0.83 -29.45 -1.26
C GLY A 150 -0.92 -29.44 0.27
N ALA A 151 0.16 -28.98 0.89
CA ALA A 151 0.23 -28.75 2.32
C ALA A 151 1.30 -27.69 2.63
N ALA A 152 0.87 -26.58 3.19
CA ALA A 152 1.69 -25.57 3.84
C ALA A 152 2.20 -26.06 5.21
N GLN A 153 3.28 -25.47 5.69
CA GLN A 153 3.86 -25.79 7.00
C GLN A 153 3.03 -25.17 8.13
N ALA A 154 2.55 -23.95 7.93
CA ALA A 154 1.79 -23.20 8.92
C ALA A 154 0.77 -22.27 8.24
N VAL A 155 -0.10 -21.68 9.07
CA VAL A 155 -0.84 -20.48 8.69
C VAL A 155 -0.39 -19.36 9.62
N ASP A 156 0.41 -18.44 9.09
CA ASP A 156 1.14 -17.47 9.90
C ASP A 156 0.39 -16.14 9.98
N ILE A 157 -0.25 -15.91 11.13
CA ILE A 157 -1.01 -14.68 11.38
C ILE A 157 -0.12 -13.68 12.11
N GLY A 158 0.24 -12.58 11.46
CA GLY A 158 1.04 -11.51 12.06
C GLY A 158 2.51 -11.87 12.26
N ASP A 159 3.10 -12.51 11.25
CA ASP A 159 4.47 -13.08 11.14
C ASP A 159 5.52 -12.46 12.07
N ALA A 160 5.92 -13.25 13.07
CA ALA A 160 7.23 -13.22 13.71
C ALA A 160 8.14 -14.38 13.26
N ASP A 161 7.61 -15.33 12.46
CA ASP A 161 8.34 -16.39 11.76
C ASP A 161 8.11 -16.21 10.27
N SER A 162 9.20 -15.94 9.56
CA SER A 162 9.19 -15.36 8.21
C SER A 162 9.69 -16.37 7.16
N GLN A 163 9.75 -17.65 7.53
CA GLN A 163 10.54 -18.68 6.87
C GLN A 163 9.84 -20.03 6.84
N ASP A 164 9.07 -20.28 5.78
CA ASP A 164 8.20 -21.45 5.73
C ASP A 164 8.37 -22.31 4.48
N TYR A 165 7.92 -23.55 4.61
CA TYR A 165 7.90 -24.51 3.52
C TYR A 165 6.48 -24.89 3.15
N ALA A 166 6.28 -25.34 1.91
CA ALA A 166 5.06 -25.98 1.49
C ALA A 166 5.34 -27.10 0.48
N ARG A 167 4.35 -27.97 0.27
CA ARG A 167 4.37 -29.07 -0.70
C ARG A 167 3.19 -28.98 -1.64
N VAL A 168 3.42 -29.35 -2.91
CA VAL A 168 2.38 -29.60 -3.91
C VAL A 168 2.62 -30.95 -4.57
N TYR A 169 1.56 -31.76 -4.64
CA TYR A 169 1.58 -33.15 -5.13
C TYR A 169 0.83 -33.24 -6.46
N ALA A 170 1.53 -33.04 -7.58
CA ALA A 170 0.89 -32.88 -8.87
C ALA A 170 0.21 -34.16 -9.39
N GLU A 171 0.66 -35.36 -8.99
CA GLU A 171 0.02 -36.63 -9.38
C GLU A 171 -1.35 -36.81 -8.70
N SER A 172 -1.62 -36.12 -7.58
CA SER A 172 -2.96 -36.11 -6.96
C SER A 172 -4.04 -35.62 -7.93
N PHE A 173 -3.72 -34.66 -8.81
CA PHE A 173 -4.63 -34.23 -9.88
C PHE A 173 -4.83 -35.29 -10.95
N LEU A 174 -3.79 -36.06 -11.29
CA LEU A 174 -3.90 -37.19 -12.22
C LEU A 174 -4.85 -38.25 -11.66
N ASN A 175 -4.66 -38.58 -10.39
CA ASN A 175 -5.41 -39.61 -9.69
C ASN A 175 -6.91 -39.28 -9.61
N GLU A 176 -7.26 -38.01 -9.39
CA GLU A 176 -8.66 -37.58 -9.31
C GLU A 176 -9.26 -37.23 -10.68
N PHE A 177 -8.54 -36.48 -11.52
CA PHE A 177 -9.08 -35.82 -12.71
C PHE A 177 -8.51 -36.31 -14.05
N GLY A 178 -7.55 -37.24 -14.04
CA GLY A 178 -6.94 -37.83 -15.23
C GLY A 178 -7.73 -38.99 -15.85
N GLY A 179 -8.78 -39.49 -15.17
CA GLY A 179 -9.66 -40.54 -15.66
C GLY A 179 -10.53 -40.11 -16.84
N ALA A 180 -11.09 -41.06 -17.60
CA ALA A 180 -11.90 -40.75 -18.79
C ALA A 180 -13.06 -39.80 -18.47
N GLY A 181 -13.07 -38.63 -19.13
CA GLY A 181 -14.06 -37.57 -18.91
C GLY A 181 -13.74 -36.60 -17.77
N GLY A 182 -12.59 -36.77 -17.10
CA GLY A 182 -12.08 -35.85 -16.09
C GLY A 182 -11.48 -34.58 -16.69
N ALA A 183 -11.30 -33.57 -15.83
CA ALA A 183 -10.88 -32.22 -16.22
C ALA A 183 -9.46 -32.18 -16.81
N LEU A 184 -8.62 -33.17 -16.55
CA LEU A 184 -7.24 -33.27 -17.03
C LEU A 184 -7.05 -34.50 -17.92
N ALA A 185 -8.11 -34.96 -18.58
CA ALA A 185 -8.09 -36.17 -19.41
C ALA A 185 -8.42 -35.90 -20.89
N GLY A 186 -7.89 -36.74 -21.76
CA GLY A 186 -8.22 -36.72 -23.19
C GLY A 186 -7.89 -35.37 -23.84
N THR A 187 -8.86 -34.76 -24.52
CA THR A 187 -8.66 -33.45 -25.17
C THR A 187 -8.57 -32.28 -24.19
N SER A 188 -9.01 -32.47 -22.94
CA SER A 188 -8.89 -31.48 -21.88
C SER A 188 -7.54 -31.55 -21.15
N SER A 189 -6.74 -32.60 -21.39
CA SER A 189 -5.36 -32.65 -20.90
C SER A 189 -4.49 -31.74 -21.76
N THR A 190 -4.28 -30.51 -21.30
CA THR A 190 -3.52 -29.49 -22.02
C THR A 190 -2.51 -28.85 -21.08
N LEU A 191 -1.43 -28.28 -21.64
CA LEU A 191 -0.41 -27.58 -20.85
C LEU A 191 -1.03 -26.55 -19.91
N GLU A 192 -1.95 -25.75 -20.44
CA GLU A 192 -2.62 -24.67 -19.71
C GLU A 192 -3.37 -25.22 -18.50
N ARG A 193 -4.22 -26.22 -18.70
CA ARG A 193 -5.08 -26.75 -17.64
C ARG A 193 -4.30 -27.46 -16.52
N TRP A 194 -3.20 -28.13 -16.87
CA TRP A 194 -2.27 -28.69 -15.89
C TRP A 194 -1.50 -27.60 -15.15
N ALA A 195 -1.06 -26.56 -15.86
CA ALA A 195 -0.37 -25.44 -15.24
C ALA A 195 -1.29 -24.69 -14.29
N THR A 196 -2.55 -24.41 -14.67
CA THR A 196 -3.58 -23.82 -13.81
C THR A 196 -3.72 -24.64 -12.54
N ALA A 197 -4.02 -25.95 -12.62
CA ALA A 197 -4.23 -26.76 -11.42
C ALA A 197 -3.03 -26.76 -10.45
N ILE A 198 -1.80 -26.80 -10.97
CA ILE A 198 -0.58 -26.81 -10.16
C ILE A 198 -0.27 -25.41 -9.60
N ALA A 199 -0.35 -24.37 -10.43
CA ALA A 199 -0.07 -22.99 -10.04
C ALA A 199 -1.01 -22.51 -8.96
N GLU A 200 -2.30 -22.69 -9.18
CA GLU A 200 -3.39 -22.32 -8.27
C GLU A 200 -3.27 -22.97 -6.89
N THR A 201 -2.88 -24.25 -6.84
CA THR A 201 -2.60 -24.91 -5.57
C THR A 201 -1.27 -24.44 -4.97
N THR A 202 -0.27 -24.11 -5.78
CA THR A 202 1.00 -23.56 -5.27
C THR A 202 0.78 -22.20 -4.62
N SER A 203 0.03 -21.30 -5.25
CA SER A 203 -0.35 -20.00 -4.68
C SER A 203 -1.23 -20.16 -3.45
N HIS A 204 -2.13 -21.15 -3.43
CA HIS A 204 -2.92 -21.50 -2.26
C HIS A 204 -2.05 -21.88 -1.04
N GLU A 205 -1.10 -22.81 -1.21
CA GLU A 205 -0.24 -23.22 -0.09
C GLU A 205 0.75 -22.12 0.34
N ALA A 206 1.22 -21.29 -0.59
CA ALA A 206 2.05 -20.14 -0.25
C ALA A 206 1.24 -19.08 0.55
N ALA A 207 -0.01 -18.84 0.16
CA ALA A 207 -0.89 -17.90 0.86
C ALA A 207 -1.20 -18.34 2.30
N HIS A 208 -1.27 -19.65 2.58
CA HIS A 208 -1.35 -20.16 3.95
C HIS A 208 -0.20 -19.68 4.82
N ASN A 209 1.04 -19.92 4.40
CA ASN A 209 2.24 -19.44 5.08
C ASN A 209 2.34 -17.88 5.10
N TYR A 210 1.49 -17.16 4.37
CA TYR A 210 1.35 -15.70 4.46
C TYR A 210 0.11 -15.26 5.28
N GLY A 211 -0.53 -16.19 5.98
CA GLY A 211 -1.59 -15.93 6.95
C GLY A 211 -3.02 -16.04 6.43
N ALA A 212 -3.22 -16.54 5.21
CA ALA A 212 -4.56 -16.80 4.69
C ALA A 212 -5.08 -18.18 5.13
N GLY A 213 -6.36 -18.27 5.48
CA GLY A 213 -7.09 -19.53 5.71
C GLY A 213 -8.00 -19.89 4.55
N HIS A 214 -8.58 -21.10 4.58
CA HIS A 214 -9.56 -21.52 3.58
C HIS A 214 -10.84 -20.65 3.61
N ASP A 215 -11.29 -20.29 4.81
CA ASP A 215 -12.51 -19.48 5.02
C ASP A 215 -12.39 -18.08 4.42
N ASP A 216 -11.16 -17.58 4.22
CA ASP A 216 -10.90 -16.28 3.59
C ASP A 216 -11.25 -16.26 2.11
N SER A 217 -11.53 -17.42 1.49
CA SER A 217 -12.07 -17.51 0.13
C SER A 217 -13.53 -17.07 0.01
N ALA A 218 -14.25 -16.90 1.13
CA ALA A 218 -15.64 -16.48 1.07
C ALA A 218 -15.74 -15.00 0.68
N PRO A 219 -16.60 -14.64 -0.28
CA PRO A 219 -16.81 -13.24 -0.61
C PRO A 219 -17.45 -12.51 0.58
N VAL A 220 -17.13 -11.22 0.74
CA VAL A 220 -17.67 -10.42 1.83
C VAL A 220 -19.21 -10.36 1.75
N PRO A 221 -19.96 -10.58 2.85
CA PRO A 221 -21.42 -10.57 2.79
C PRO A 221 -21.99 -9.28 2.21
N ALA A 222 -22.90 -9.42 1.23
CA ALA A 222 -23.53 -8.31 0.50
C ALA A 222 -22.57 -7.47 -0.37
N SER A 223 -21.38 -7.99 -0.67
CA SER A 223 -20.48 -7.45 -1.68
C SER A 223 -20.95 -7.83 -3.11
N VAL A 224 -20.33 -7.23 -4.13
CA VAL A 224 -20.47 -7.58 -5.56
C VAL A 224 -19.31 -8.47 -6.04
N GLU A 225 -18.48 -8.92 -5.10
CA GLU A 225 -17.42 -9.90 -5.35
C GLU A 225 -18.02 -11.20 -5.89
N ASP A 226 -17.26 -11.91 -6.70
CA ASP A 226 -17.73 -13.09 -7.40
C ASP A 226 -17.71 -14.35 -6.53
N ASP A 227 -17.99 -15.51 -7.15
CA ASP A 227 -18.23 -16.75 -6.41
C ASP A 227 -16.97 -17.19 -5.67
N THR A 228 -17.12 -17.68 -4.44
CA THR A 228 -16.02 -18.19 -3.61
C THR A 228 -15.07 -19.14 -4.37
N ASN A 229 -15.58 -19.96 -5.29
CA ASN A 229 -14.74 -20.92 -6.03
C ASN A 229 -13.93 -20.29 -7.18
N ASN A 230 -14.10 -19.00 -7.43
CA ASN A 230 -13.21 -18.19 -8.26
C ASN A 230 -12.02 -17.66 -7.46
N HIS A 231 -11.95 -17.94 -6.15
CA HIS A 231 -10.87 -17.50 -5.29
C HIS A 231 -9.81 -18.57 -5.04
N ILE A 232 -8.55 -18.16 -4.93
CA ILE A 232 -7.38 -19.05 -4.74
C ILE A 232 -7.53 -19.91 -3.48
N MET A 233 -8.00 -19.33 -2.37
CA MET A 233 -8.15 -20.00 -1.08
C MET A 233 -9.32 -21.00 -1.02
N ALA A 234 -10.11 -21.12 -2.09
CA ALA A 234 -11.22 -22.05 -2.15
C ALA A 234 -10.75 -23.51 -2.20
N THR A 235 -11.56 -24.41 -1.65
CA THR A 235 -11.23 -25.82 -1.50
C THR A 235 -12.38 -26.74 -1.92
N GLY A 236 -12.20 -28.07 -1.83
CA GLY A 236 -13.32 -29.00 -2.04
C GLY A 236 -14.47 -28.76 -1.05
N SER A 237 -14.21 -28.22 0.14
CA SER A 237 -15.18 -27.83 1.17
C SER A 237 -16.13 -26.75 0.68
N THR A 238 -15.64 -25.76 -0.07
CA THR A 238 -16.46 -24.72 -0.73
C THR A 238 -17.19 -25.22 -1.98
N GLY A 239 -16.94 -26.47 -2.39
CA GLY A 239 -17.53 -27.09 -3.58
C GLY A 239 -16.67 -26.97 -4.84
N LEU A 240 -15.40 -26.58 -4.70
CA LEU A 240 -14.47 -26.43 -5.81
C LEU A 240 -14.30 -27.74 -6.58
N THR A 241 -14.67 -27.72 -7.85
CA THR A 241 -14.63 -28.89 -8.73
C THR A 241 -13.28 -29.00 -9.45
N GLY A 242 -12.96 -30.21 -9.92
CA GLY A 242 -11.78 -30.41 -10.77
C GLY A 242 -11.79 -29.60 -12.07
N GLU A 243 -12.98 -29.27 -12.59
CA GLU A 243 -13.08 -28.38 -13.75
C GLU A 243 -12.67 -26.96 -13.40
N GLN A 244 -13.13 -26.43 -12.27
CA GLN A 244 -12.74 -25.10 -11.81
C GLN A 244 -11.22 -25.04 -11.53
N ARG A 245 -10.67 -26.04 -10.80
CA ARG A 245 -9.23 -26.15 -10.55
C ARG A 245 -8.37 -26.14 -11.82
N ALA A 246 -8.87 -26.75 -12.89
CA ALA A 246 -8.11 -26.92 -14.12
C ALA A 246 -8.40 -25.86 -15.18
N SER A 247 -9.34 -24.94 -14.98
CA SER A 247 -9.79 -24.05 -16.07
C SER A 247 -9.95 -22.59 -15.70
N PHE A 248 -10.05 -22.28 -14.41
CA PHE A 248 -10.21 -20.91 -13.94
C PHE A 248 -8.86 -20.42 -13.43
N ASP A 249 -8.42 -19.31 -14.00
CA ASP A 249 -7.39 -18.44 -13.43
C ASP A 249 -8.06 -17.71 -12.27
N ARG A 250 -7.87 -18.19 -11.05
CA ARG A 250 -8.56 -17.69 -9.86
C ARG A 250 -7.74 -16.53 -9.30
N HIS A 251 -8.39 -15.68 -8.53
CA HIS A 251 -7.72 -14.53 -7.91
C HIS A 251 -7.85 -14.60 -6.39
N PHE A 252 -7.13 -13.77 -5.65
CA PHE A 252 -7.40 -13.61 -4.24
C PHE A 252 -8.75 -12.90 -4.03
N SER A 253 -9.53 -13.36 -3.04
CA SER A 253 -10.72 -12.66 -2.58
C SER A 253 -10.35 -11.29 -2.03
N ASP A 254 -11.31 -10.40 -1.86
CA ASP A 254 -11.13 -9.10 -1.20
C ASP A 254 -10.56 -9.28 0.23
N THR A 255 -11.01 -10.32 0.94
CA THR A 255 -10.51 -10.68 2.26
C THR A 255 -9.06 -11.15 2.21
N THR A 256 -8.73 -12.14 1.36
CA THR A 256 -7.36 -12.65 1.25
C THR A 256 -6.42 -11.57 0.74
N TYR A 257 -6.82 -10.77 -0.25
CA TYR A 257 -6.01 -9.66 -0.75
C TYR A 257 -5.68 -8.66 0.35
N SER A 258 -6.67 -8.28 1.18
CA SER A 258 -6.47 -7.34 2.28
C SER A 258 -5.56 -7.89 3.38
N LEU A 259 -5.67 -9.19 3.67
CA LEU A 259 -4.78 -9.89 4.60
C LEU A 259 -3.34 -9.94 4.09
N LEU A 260 -3.16 -10.37 2.83
CA LEU A 260 -1.85 -10.41 2.19
C LEU A 260 -1.24 -9.01 2.08
N GLY A 261 -2.04 -7.98 1.77
CA GLY A 261 -1.57 -6.59 1.75
C GLY A 261 -1.02 -6.12 3.10
N TYR A 262 -1.65 -6.52 4.21
CA TYR A 262 -1.14 -6.26 5.57
C TYR A 262 0.09 -7.10 5.90
N ASN A 263 0.06 -8.40 5.60
CA ASN A 263 1.12 -9.32 5.99
C ASN A 263 2.38 -9.22 5.14
N LEU A 264 2.26 -8.88 3.85
CA LEU A 264 3.36 -8.85 2.88
C LEU A 264 3.78 -7.43 2.50
N GLY A 265 2.86 -6.47 2.54
CA GLY A 265 3.03 -5.17 1.90
C GLY A 265 2.65 -5.22 0.41
N LEU A 266 2.55 -4.03 -0.19
CA LEU A 266 2.07 -3.83 -1.56
C LEU A 266 3.18 -3.24 -2.43
N ASN A 267 3.23 -3.60 -3.71
CA ASN A 267 4.21 -3.08 -4.67
C ASN A 267 3.82 -1.72 -5.27
N ILE A 268 2.55 -1.35 -5.16
CA ILE A 268 2.00 -0.13 -5.74
C ILE A 268 1.36 0.67 -4.63
N ASP A 269 2.03 1.75 -4.24
CA ASP A 269 1.55 2.62 -3.18
C ASP A 269 0.66 3.73 -3.69
N THR A 270 0.84 4.20 -4.93
CA THR A 270 0.06 5.33 -5.45
C THR A 270 -0.31 5.14 -6.92
N LEU A 271 -1.54 5.51 -7.28
CA LEU A 271 -1.97 5.68 -8.68
C LEU A 271 -2.57 7.07 -8.84
N LEU A 272 -2.22 7.75 -9.93
CA LEU A 272 -2.70 9.10 -10.21
C LEU A 272 -3.20 9.23 -11.64
N ASN A 273 -4.44 9.69 -11.75
CA ASN A 273 -5.04 10.08 -13.00
C ASN A 273 -5.54 11.53 -12.93
N TRP A 274 -5.53 12.19 -14.09
CA TRP A 274 -5.91 13.58 -14.24
C TRP A 274 -6.80 13.78 -15.46
N ASP A 275 -7.85 14.54 -15.23
CA ASP A 275 -8.77 15.06 -16.22
C ASP A 275 -8.49 16.53 -16.46
N PHE A 276 -8.19 16.85 -17.72
CA PHE A 276 -7.91 18.21 -18.14
C PHE A 276 -8.74 18.61 -19.34
N ILE A 277 -8.89 19.92 -19.51
CA ILE A 277 -9.38 20.54 -20.74
C ILE A 277 -8.22 21.33 -21.32
N ASN A 278 -7.99 21.26 -22.63
CA ASN A 278 -7.05 22.18 -23.29
C ASN A 278 -7.66 23.60 -23.29
N PRO A 279 -7.13 24.55 -22.49
CA PRO A 279 -7.75 25.87 -22.35
C PRO A 279 -7.37 26.83 -23.49
N ASN A 280 -6.54 26.41 -24.44
CA ASN A 280 -6.00 27.25 -25.50
C ASN A 280 -6.88 27.23 -26.76
N ASP A 281 -6.64 28.19 -27.66
CA ASP A 281 -7.21 28.25 -29.01
C ASP A 281 -6.40 27.47 -30.05
N LYS A 282 -5.43 26.66 -29.61
CA LYS A 282 -4.54 25.85 -30.43
C LYS A 282 -4.49 24.40 -29.97
N ASP A 283 -4.19 23.52 -30.93
CA ASP A 283 -3.91 22.11 -30.70
C ASP A 283 -2.69 21.93 -29.78
N ALA A 284 -2.84 21.08 -28.77
CA ALA A 284 -1.75 20.63 -27.92
C ALA A 284 -1.27 19.24 -28.37
N HIS A 285 0.04 19.06 -28.42
CA HIS A 285 0.72 17.83 -28.86
C HIS A 285 1.51 17.15 -27.74
N THR A 286 1.63 17.81 -26.58
CA THR A 286 2.34 17.27 -25.43
C THR A 286 1.77 17.87 -24.16
N LEU A 287 1.61 17.05 -23.13
CA LEU A 287 1.46 17.49 -21.75
C LEU A 287 2.79 17.29 -21.02
N GLN A 288 3.28 18.34 -20.38
CA GLN A 288 4.41 18.30 -19.45
C GLN A 288 3.94 18.66 -18.05
N MET A 289 4.40 17.91 -17.05
CA MET A 289 4.07 18.14 -15.65
C MET A 289 5.36 18.23 -14.82
N LYS A 290 5.51 19.30 -14.04
CA LYS A 290 6.58 19.41 -13.05
C LYS A 290 6.17 18.69 -11.78
N ILE A 291 6.95 17.68 -11.40
CA ILE A 291 6.71 16.83 -10.24
C ILE A 291 7.82 17.03 -9.21
N LEU A 292 7.46 17.08 -7.93
CA LEU A 292 8.39 17.05 -6.80
C LEU A 292 8.30 15.70 -6.09
N SER A 293 9.45 15.13 -5.74
CA SER A 293 9.55 13.93 -4.92
C SER A 293 10.83 13.98 -4.09
N GLU A 294 10.81 13.35 -2.91
CA GLU A 294 12.01 13.18 -2.09
C GLU A 294 12.98 12.16 -2.71
N ALA A 295 12.47 11.30 -3.59
CA ALA A 295 13.19 10.24 -4.27
C ALA A 295 14.36 10.78 -5.10
N ALA A 296 15.46 10.04 -5.12
CA ALA A 296 16.62 10.38 -5.94
C ALA A 296 16.37 10.14 -7.44
N SER A 297 15.47 9.21 -7.76
CA SER A 297 14.97 8.83 -9.08
C SER A 297 13.49 8.47 -8.97
N LEU A 298 12.77 8.55 -10.09
CA LEU A 298 11.41 8.04 -10.20
C LEU A 298 11.35 7.12 -11.41
N THR A 299 10.64 6.00 -11.26
CA THR A 299 10.43 4.99 -12.28
C THR A 299 8.93 4.80 -12.47
N ILE A 300 8.44 4.93 -13.69
CA ILE A 300 7.01 4.73 -13.99
C ILE A 300 6.68 3.25 -13.81
N GLY A 301 5.68 2.97 -12.97
CA GLY A 301 5.15 1.62 -12.76
C GLY A 301 4.05 1.32 -13.78
N LEU A 302 2.90 1.95 -13.59
CA LEU A 302 1.72 1.87 -14.45
C LEU A 302 1.43 3.24 -15.07
N PHE A 303 0.68 3.25 -16.16
CA PHE A 303 0.16 4.47 -16.75
C PHE A 303 -1.21 4.21 -17.37
N TYR A 304 -1.99 5.27 -17.50
CA TYR A 304 -3.27 5.19 -18.18
C TYR A 304 -3.08 4.91 -19.67
N ASP A 305 -3.61 3.78 -20.13
CA ASP A 305 -3.64 3.34 -21.52
C ASP A 305 -5.09 3.20 -22.02
N GLY A 306 -6.03 3.98 -21.48
CA GLY A 306 -7.40 4.02 -21.99
C GLY A 306 -7.62 5.00 -23.15
N ILE A 307 -8.82 4.98 -23.74
CA ILE A 307 -9.16 5.69 -24.99
C ILE A 307 -9.34 7.21 -24.83
N TYR A 308 -9.30 7.75 -23.61
CA TYR A 308 -9.49 9.18 -23.35
C TYR A 308 -8.19 9.98 -23.36
N SER A 309 -7.04 9.31 -23.55
CA SER A 309 -5.73 9.98 -23.66
C SER A 309 -5.27 10.09 -25.12
N PRO A 310 -4.85 11.28 -25.58
CA PRO A 310 -4.17 11.43 -26.88
C PRO A 310 -2.77 10.82 -26.89
N TRP A 311 -2.20 10.53 -25.72
CA TRP A 311 -0.81 10.08 -25.57
C TRP A 311 -0.69 8.80 -24.74
N VAL A 312 0.39 8.06 -24.94
CA VAL A 312 0.79 6.87 -24.14
C VAL A 312 2.26 6.91 -23.78
N ASP A 313 2.74 5.88 -23.08
CA ASP A 313 4.15 5.68 -22.74
C ASP A 313 4.80 6.95 -22.17
N PRO A 314 4.28 7.49 -21.04
CA PRO A 314 4.84 8.69 -20.45
C PRO A 314 6.32 8.50 -20.09
N ILE A 315 7.05 9.62 -20.07
CA ILE A 315 8.47 9.63 -19.74
C ILE A 315 8.68 10.52 -18.52
N ILE A 316 9.38 10.01 -17.51
CA ILE A 316 9.80 10.77 -16.32
C ILE A 316 11.30 11.05 -16.39
N LYS A 317 11.70 12.31 -16.14
CA LYS A 317 13.12 12.70 -16.09
C LYS A 317 13.41 13.64 -14.93
N ARG A 318 14.51 13.40 -14.22
CA ARG A 318 15.00 14.31 -13.19
C ARG A 318 15.64 15.56 -13.81
N LEU A 319 15.23 16.74 -13.38
CA LEU A 319 15.73 18.02 -13.88
C LEU A 319 17.06 18.43 -13.20
N GLY A 320 18.12 17.69 -13.52
CA GLY A 320 19.48 17.95 -13.00
C GLY A 320 19.58 17.78 -11.48
N THR A 321 20.39 18.63 -10.83
CA THR A 321 20.51 18.69 -9.36
C THR A 321 19.56 19.72 -8.75
N THR A 322 18.52 20.12 -9.49
CA THR A 322 17.58 21.14 -9.05
C THR A 322 16.75 20.59 -7.90
N THR A 323 16.64 21.37 -6.83
CA THR A 323 15.73 21.10 -5.73
C THR A 323 14.78 22.28 -5.54
N GLU A 324 13.56 21.99 -5.09
CA GLU A 324 12.56 22.99 -4.73
C GLU A 324 12.20 22.82 -3.25
N THR A 325 12.10 23.92 -2.53
CA THR A 325 11.59 23.89 -1.14
C THR A 325 10.09 24.12 -1.18
N PHE A 326 9.33 23.16 -0.67
CA PHE A 326 7.88 23.25 -0.57
C PHE A 326 7.43 22.88 0.84
N GLN A 327 6.61 23.73 1.47
CA GLN A 327 6.11 23.55 2.84
C GLN A 327 7.17 23.21 3.91
N GLY A 328 8.43 23.64 3.71
CA GLY A 328 9.55 23.41 4.63
C GLY A 328 10.43 22.21 4.29
N ASN A 329 10.01 21.38 3.33
CA ASN A 329 10.75 20.22 2.85
C ASN A 329 11.48 20.51 1.54
N ILE A 330 12.54 19.75 1.25
CA ILE A 330 13.35 19.90 0.05
C ILE A 330 13.11 18.70 -0.85
N TYR A 331 12.62 18.97 -2.05
CA TYR A 331 12.29 17.93 -3.03
C TYR A 331 13.21 17.98 -4.24
N ASN A 332 13.46 16.83 -4.84
CA ASN A 332 14.01 16.72 -6.19
C ASN A 332 12.93 17.08 -7.21
N VAL A 333 13.34 17.72 -8.31
CA VAL A 333 12.43 18.15 -9.37
C VAL A 333 12.50 17.19 -10.56
N PHE A 334 11.33 16.75 -11.01
CA PHE A 334 11.14 15.88 -12.15
C PHE A 334 10.19 16.50 -13.17
N GLU A 335 10.30 16.05 -14.41
CA GLU A 335 9.37 16.38 -15.50
C GLU A 335 8.78 15.09 -16.05
N LEU A 336 7.46 14.95 -15.92
CA LEU A 336 6.66 13.90 -16.52
C LEU A 336 6.10 14.42 -17.84
N GLU A 337 6.31 13.69 -18.92
CA GLU A 337 5.96 14.10 -20.27
C GLU A 337 5.10 13.03 -20.95
N PHE A 338 3.95 13.45 -21.48
CA PHE A 338 3.05 12.65 -22.31
C PHE A 338 3.11 13.18 -23.73
N ASN A 339 3.78 12.46 -24.63
CA ASN A 339 4.06 12.93 -25.99
C ASN A 339 3.99 11.84 -27.08
N THR A 340 3.78 10.56 -26.71
CA THR A 340 3.74 9.47 -27.69
C THR A 340 2.33 9.36 -28.27
N ASP A 341 2.17 9.74 -29.54
CA ASP A 341 0.87 9.74 -30.23
C ASP A 341 0.13 8.41 -30.14
N ARG A 342 -1.17 8.47 -29.82
CA ARG A 342 -2.08 7.33 -29.90
C ARG A 342 -3.43 7.73 -30.48
N ASN A 343 -4.12 6.74 -31.07
CA ASN A 343 -5.52 6.86 -31.43
C ASN A 343 -6.44 6.90 -30.19
N TRP A 344 -7.28 7.92 -30.11
CA TRP A 344 -8.08 8.22 -28.94
C TRP A 344 -9.44 8.83 -29.34
N LEU A 345 -10.34 9.03 -28.38
CA LEU A 345 -11.74 9.28 -28.67
C LEU A 345 -12.04 10.70 -29.21
N ASN A 346 -11.37 11.73 -28.70
CA ASN A 346 -11.84 13.11 -28.85
C ASN A 346 -11.03 13.97 -29.85
N GLY A 347 -10.12 13.37 -30.63
CA GLY A 347 -9.26 14.13 -31.54
C GLY A 347 -8.51 13.28 -32.55
N ALA A 348 -7.59 13.94 -33.27
CA ALA A 348 -6.60 13.24 -34.09
C ALA A 348 -5.53 12.61 -33.21
N ASP A 349 -4.85 11.58 -33.71
CA ASP A 349 -3.81 10.86 -32.98
C ASP A 349 -2.75 11.84 -32.42
N GLY A 350 -2.48 11.77 -31.11
CA GLY A 350 -1.49 12.64 -30.45
C GLY A 350 -1.88 14.12 -30.27
N VAL A 351 -3.13 14.49 -30.59
CA VAL A 351 -3.56 15.90 -30.59
C VAL A 351 -4.73 16.09 -29.63
N ALA A 352 -4.58 16.95 -28.62
CA ALA A 352 -5.66 17.49 -27.79
C ALA A 352 -6.16 18.84 -28.34
N PRO A 353 -7.34 18.91 -28.99
CA PRO A 353 -7.82 20.14 -29.62
C PRO A 353 -8.27 21.22 -28.62
N PRO A 354 -8.45 22.48 -29.07
CA PRO A 354 -8.98 23.58 -28.26
C PRO A 354 -10.28 23.28 -27.54
N GLY A 355 -10.34 23.51 -26.23
CA GLY A 355 -11.53 23.31 -25.40
C GLY A 355 -11.98 21.86 -25.25
N VAL A 356 -11.15 20.89 -25.64
CA VAL A 356 -11.47 19.45 -25.58
C VAL A 356 -10.87 18.83 -24.32
N TYR A 357 -11.64 17.93 -23.72
CA TYR A 357 -11.26 17.11 -22.58
C TYR A 357 -10.30 15.99 -22.99
N PHE A 358 -9.31 15.73 -22.13
CA PHE A 358 -8.43 14.57 -22.23
C PHE A 358 -8.06 14.06 -20.83
N HIS A 359 -7.75 12.77 -20.76
CA HIS A 359 -7.40 12.05 -19.55
C HIS A 359 -5.96 11.54 -19.63
N THR A 360 -5.20 11.59 -18.54
CA THR A 360 -3.84 11.03 -18.47
C THR A 360 -3.59 10.45 -17.08
N GLY A 361 -2.60 9.56 -16.94
CA GLY A 361 -2.31 8.97 -15.64
C GLY A 361 -0.99 8.23 -15.59
N ALA A 362 -0.38 8.18 -14.41
CA ALA A 362 0.87 7.48 -14.13
C ALA A 362 0.99 7.11 -12.64
N SER A 363 1.72 6.03 -12.37
CA SER A 363 2.22 5.68 -11.04
C SER A 363 3.74 5.56 -11.03
N PHE A 364 4.31 5.52 -9.83
CA PHE A 364 5.74 5.37 -9.62
C PHE A 364 6.03 4.19 -8.71
N ILE A 365 7.13 3.47 -8.99
CA ILE A 365 7.56 2.32 -8.20
C ILE A 365 8.02 2.77 -6.81
N GLU A 366 8.65 3.94 -6.74
CA GLU A 366 9.05 4.51 -5.47
C GLU A 366 7.81 4.90 -4.65
N SER A 367 7.79 4.49 -3.38
CA SER A 367 6.75 4.81 -2.40
C SER A 367 6.67 6.30 -2.03
N ASP A 368 7.58 7.11 -2.58
CA ASP A 368 7.63 8.54 -2.38
C ASP A 368 6.47 9.22 -3.07
N ALA A 369 5.57 9.74 -2.27
CA ALA A 369 4.45 10.44 -2.81
C ALA A 369 4.84 11.75 -3.51
N ILE A 370 4.19 11.99 -4.65
CA ILE A 370 4.58 13.03 -5.57
C ILE A 370 3.72 14.29 -5.44
N LEU A 371 4.32 15.47 -5.62
CA LEU A 371 3.61 16.74 -5.69
C LEU A 371 3.64 17.29 -7.11
N VAL A 372 2.48 17.50 -7.71
CA VAL A 372 2.40 18.17 -9.01
C VAL A 372 2.40 19.69 -8.79
N ARG A 373 3.35 20.38 -9.42
CA ARG A 373 3.57 21.83 -9.23
C ARG A 373 3.20 22.68 -10.42
N GLU A 374 3.29 22.12 -11.62
CA GLU A 374 3.00 22.85 -12.85
C GLU A 374 2.56 21.88 -13.94
N THR A 375 1.66 22.32 -14.81
CA THR A 375 1.33 21.64 -16.06
C THR A 375 1.50 22.62 -17.22
N ILE A 376 2.00 22.11 -18.34
CA ILE A 376 2.24 22.90 -19.54
C ILE A 376 1.76 22.06 -20.72
N LEU A 377 1.07 22.71 -21.66
CA LEU A 377 0.76 22.13 -22.96
C LEU A 377 1.71 22.69 -24.01
N LEU A 378 2.24 21.84 -24.89
CA LEU A 378 3.11 22.28 -25.99
C LEU A 378 2.40 22.14 -27.34
N ASP A 379 2.73 23.05 -28.27
CA ASP A 379 2.36 22.92 -29.68
C ASP A 379 3.21 21.88 -30.42
N SER A 380 2.90 21.62 -31.69
CA SER A 380 3.65 20.65 -32.52
C SER A 380 5.14 20.98 -32.70
N GLY A 381 5.55 22.22 -32.40
CA GLY A 381 6.93 22.67 -32.45
C GLY A 381 7.65 22.57 -31.11
N GLY A 382 6.99 22.06 -30.06
CA GLY A 382 7.51 22.01 -28.69
C GLY A 382 7.50 23.37 -27.98
N ASN A 383 6.71 24.33 -28.46
CA ASN A 383 6.58 25.63 -27.80
C ASN A 383 5.43 25.61 -26.81
N GLU A 384 5.63 26.21 -25.63
CA GLU A 384 4.61 26.34 -24.60
C GLU A 384 3.39 27.11 -25.13
N LEU A 385 2.21 26.54 -24.91
CA LEU A 385 0.95 27.22 -25.11
C LEU A 385 0.69 28.21 -23.97
N PRO A 386 0.00 29.34 -24.23
CA PRO A 386 -0.11 30.43 -23.25
C PRO A 386 -0.91 30.11 -21.98
N LEU A 387 -1.80 29.12 -22.03
CA LEU A 387 -2.67 28.73 -20.93
C LEU A 387 -2.40 27.27 -20.56
N SER A 388 -2.41 26.99 -19.26
CA SER A 388 -2.21 25.65 -18.71
C SER A 388 -3.51 25.13 -18.09
N PRO A 389 -3.74 23.81 -18.13
CA PRO A 389 -4.74 23.16 -17.29
C PRO A 389 -4.50 23.47 -15.81
N ARG A 390 -5.55 23.40 -14.99
CA ARG A 390 -5.44 23.67 -13.56
C ARG A 390 -5.06 22.41 -12.81
N ILE A 391 -4.16 22.58 -11.84
CA ILE A 391 -3.78 21.55 -10.88
C ILE A 391 -3.76 22.16 -9.48
N TYR A 392 -3.79 21.28 -8.49
CA TYR A 392 -3.62 21.58 -7.08
C TYR A 392 -2.75 20.48 -6.49
N GLY A 393 -2.28 20.67 -5.27
CA GLY A 393 -1.58 19.61 -4.57
C GLY A 393 -2.48 19.00 -3.52
N PHE A 394 -2.33 17.70 -3.35
CA PHE A 394 -2.68 17.01 -2.13
C PHE A 394 -1.39 16.83 -1.33
N ASP A 395 -1.48 16.85 -0.02
CA ASP A 395 -0.45 16.36 0.87
C ASP A 395 -0.65 14.86 0.97
N PRO A 396 0.14 14.07 0.22
CA PRO A 396 -0.04 12.65 0.20
C PRO A 396 0.35 12.00 1.52
N SER A 397 1.12 12.70 2.36
CA SER A 397 1.51 12.16 3.65
C SER A 397 0.31 11.97 4.58
N ALA A 398 -0.88 12.50 4.26
CA ALA A 398 -2.13 12.36 5.00
C ALA A 398 -1.92 12.45 6.53
N THR A 399 -2.19 13.61 7.10
CA THR A 399 -1.80 13.87 8.48
C THR A 399 -2.66 13.07 9.45
N LEU A 400 -1.99 12.32 10.32
CA LEU A 400 -2.62 11.70 11.48
C LEU A 400 -2.48 12.62 12.70
N ASP A 401 -3.61 12.91 13.36
CA ASP A 401 -3.62 13.59 14.64
C ASP A 401 -3.60 12.57 15.78
N LEU A 402 -2.42 12.36 16.37
CA LEU A 402 -2.22 11.43 17.49
C LEU A 402 -3.00 11.77 18.76
N THR A 403 -3.61 12.96 18.84
CA THR A 403 -4.48 13.30 19.99
C THR A 403 -5.90 12.79 19.80
N THR A 404 -6.36 12.73 18.55
CA THR A 404 -7.76 12.40 18.20
C THR A 404 -7.91 11.08 17.46
N GLY A 405 -6.80 10.52 16.94
CA GLY A 405 -6.80 9.39 16.02
C GLY A 405 -7.27 9.74 14.62
N ASP A 406 -7.52 11.02 14.30
CA ASP A 406 -8.07 11.42 13.00
C ASP A 406 -7.01 11.37 11.91
N PHE A 407 -7.28 10.60 10.86
CA PHE A 407 -6.48 10.53 9.65
C PHE A 407 -7.10 11.44 8.58
N SER A 408 -6.34 12.41 8.10
CA SER A 408 -6.86 13.48 7.24
C SER A 408 -6.01 13.70 5.99
N LEU A 409 -6.67 13.78 4.83
CA LEU A 409 -6.02 14.25 3.61
C LEU A 409 -6.05 15.78 3.58
N THR A 410 -4.90 16.41 3.36
CA THR A 410 -4.83 17.87 3.18
C THR A 410 -4.74 18.22 1.71
N ILE A 411 -5.63 19.08 1.25
CA ILE A 411 -5.59 19.68 -0.08
C ILE A 411 -5.02 21.08 0.06
N PHE A 412 -4.14 21.49 -0.84
CA PHE A 412 -3.56 22.82 -0.81
C PHE A 412 -3.48 23.46 -2.20
N ASN A 413 -3.47 24.79 -2.18
CA ASN A 413 -3.26 25.59 -3.36
C ASN A 413 -1.79 25.55 -3.77
N SER A 414 -1.52 24.89 -4.89
CA SER A 414 -0.17 24.86 -5.48
C SER A 414 0.18 26.21 -6.12
N GLU A 415 -0.80 27.04 -6.46
CA GLU A 415 -0.60 28.41 -6.91
C GLU A 415 -0.55 29.41 -5.75
N VAL A 416 -0.06 30.61 -6.04
CA VAL A 416 0.07 31.72 -5.08
C VAL A 416 -1.29 32.03 -4.43
N ALA A 417 -1.30 32.33 -3.12
CA ALA A 417 -2.49 32.56 -2.28
C ALA A 417 -3.54 33.57 -2.82
N ASP A 418 -3.21 34.34 -3.86
CA ASP A 418 -4.09 35.34 -4.49
C ASP A 418 -5.07 34.76 -5.54
N LYS A 419 -5.04 33.45 -5.81
CA LYS A 419 -5.99 32.77 -6.71
C LYS A 419 -6.66 31.58 -6.01
N PRO A 420 -7.76 31.78 -5.28
CA PRO A 420 -8.49 30.67 -4.70
C PRO A 420 -9.10 29.79 -5.78
N PHE A 421 -9.19 28.49 -5.51
CA PHE A 421 -9.99 27.55 -6.28
C PHE A 421 -11.13 27.00 -5.42
N ILE A 422 -12.10 26.37 -6.06
CA ILE A 422 -13.22 25.72 -5.39
C ILE A 422 -13.03 24.21 -5.51
N LEU A 423 -13.12 23.52 -4.38
CA LEU A 423 -13.31 22.07 -4.31
C LEU A 423 -14.82 21.82 -4.28
N ARG A 424 -15.38 21.20 -5.33
CA ARG A 424 -16.83 21.04 -5.52
C ARG A 424 -17.32 19.64 -5.18
N ASP A 425 -16.67 18.63 -5.73
CA ASP A 425 -16.94 17.23 -5.44
C ASP A 425 -15.67 16.61 -4.87
N PHE A 426 -15.76 16.05 -3.68
CA PHE A 426 -14.69 15.27 -3.06
C PHE A 426 -15.33 13.98 -2.57
N ASP A 427 -14.91 12.86 -3.14
CA ASP A 427 -15.40 11.53 -2.81
C ASP A 427 -14.25 10.66 -2.32
N ILE A 428 -14.53 9.85 -1.30
CA ILE A 428 -13.56 8.93 -0.69
C ILE A 428 -14.16 7.54 -0.71
N GLN A 429 -13.41 6.61 -1.26
CA GLN A 429 -13.79 5.22 -1.39
C GLN A 429 -12.70 4.36 -0.77
N LEU A 430 -13.09 3.55 0.22
CA LEU A 430 -12.20 2.55 0.81
C LEU A 430 -12.30 1.28 -0.04
N LEU A 431 -11.15 0.81 -0.53
CA LEU A 431 -11.07 -0.30 -1.47
C LEU A 431 -10.30 -1.48 -0.83
N PRO A 432 -10.83 -2.71 -0.94
CA PRO A 432 -10.15 -3.90 -0.40
C PRO A 432 -8.96 -4.36 -1.25
N ARG A 433 -8.90 -3.93 -2.51
CA ARG A 433 -7.83 -4.26 -3.48
C ARG A 433 -7.57 -3.10 -4.43
N MET A 434 -6.49 -3.20 -5.20
CA MET A 434 -6.07 -2.14 -6.12
C MET A 434 -7.06 -1.97 -7.28
N ALA A 435 -7.51 -0.74 -7.55
CA ALA A 435 -8.21 -0.45 -8.80
C ALA A 435 -7.21 -0.38 -9.97
N ASP A 436 -7.62 -0.87 -11.14
CA ASP A 436 -6.88 -0.67 -12.37
C ASP A 436 -6.91 0.82 -12.75
N ILE A 437 -5.72 1.37 -12.99
CA ILE A 437 -5.52 2.76 -13.41
C ILE A 437 -6.38 3.15 -14.62
N ASN A 438 -6.72 2.21 -15.50
CA ASN A 438 -7.56 2.45 -16.67
C ASN A 438 -9.05 2.64 -16.33
N THR A 439 -9.48 2.22 -15.15
CA THR A 439 -10.86 2.40 -14.66
C THR A 439 -11.03 3.62 -13.76
N MET A 440 -9.94 4.23 -13.31
CA MET A 440 -9.93 5.49 -12.56
C MET A 440 -10.24 6.69 -13.46
N VAL A 441 -11.45 6.68 -14.05
CA VAL A 441 -11.97 7.72 -14.95
C VAL A 441 -13.40 8.09 -14.56
N ALA A 442 -13.83 9.30 -14.91
CA ALA A 442 -15.16 9.78 -14.56
C ALA A 442 -16.27 8.86 -15.10
N GLY A 443 -17.12 8.35 -14.18
CA GLY A 443 -18.31 7.56 -14.51
C GLY A 443 -18.04 6.12 -14.95
N ALA A 444 -16.81 5.62 -14.84
CA ALA A 444 -16.52 4.19 -15.00
C ALA A 444 -16.85 3.39 -13.73
N GLU A 445 -17.11 2.10 -13.92
CA GLU A 445 -17.12 1.12 -12.84
C GLU A 445 -15.67 0.75 -12.52
N LEU A 446 -15.31 0.79 -11.23
CA LEU A 446 -13.97 0.39 -10.80
C LEU A 446 -13.84 -1.12 -10.88
N THR A 447 -12.77 -1.56 -11.54
CA THR A 447 -12.36 -2.97 -11.55
C THR A 447 -10.92 -3.08 -11.14
N ASP A 448 -10.50 -4.27 -10.73
CA ASP A 448 -9.09 -4.60 -10.65
C ASP A 448 -8.49 -4.79 -12.06
N ARG A 449 -7.20 -5.15 -12.10
CA ARG A 449 -6.45 -5.44 -13.33
C ARG A 449 -6.96 -6.64 -14.13
N PHE A 450 -7.77 -7.50 -13.52
CA PHE A 450 -8.38 -8.66 -14.15
C PHE A 450 -9.80 -8.36 -14.68
N GLY A 451 -10.29 -7.12 -14.47
CA GLY A 451 -11.61 -6.69 -14.89
C GLY A 451 -12.72 -7.10 -13.93
N ILE A 452 -12.39 -7.48 -12.70
CA ILE A 452 -13.36 -7.88 -11.68
C ILE A 452 -13.80 -6.63 -10.92
N PRO A 453 -15.11 -6.37 -10.78
CA PRO A 453 -15.63 -5.21 -10.06
C PRO A 453 -15.07 -5.11 -8.63
N ILE A 454 -14.78 -3.89 -8.18
CA ILE A 454 -14.32 -3.63 -6.80
C ILE A 454 -15.47 -3.09 -5.96
N VAL A 455 -15.61 -3.64 -4.76
CA VAL A 455 -16.56 -3.16 -3.77
C VAL A 455 -15.99 -1.93 -3.10
N THR A 456 -16.76 -0.85 -3.07
CA THR A 456 -16.32 0.39 -2.43
C THR A 456 -17.16 0.68 -1.21
N ASN A 457 -16.50 0.94 -0.07
CA ASN A 457 -17.18 1.52 1.07
C ASN A 457 -16.99 3.03 1.01
N THR A 458 -18.04 3.74 0.59
CA THR A 458 -17.99 5.19 0.43
C THR A 458 -18.05 5.89 1.79
N THR A 459 -16.98 6.59 2.16
CA THR A 459 -17.04 7.60 3.22
C THR A 459 -17.42 8.93 2.61
N LYS A 460 -18.33 9.67 3.27
CA LYS A 460 -18.80 10.96 2.74
C LYS A 460 -17.64 11.95 2.73
N GLY A 461 -17.21 12.39 1.55
CA GLY A 461 -16.37 13.57 1.42
C GLY A 461 -17.17 14.87 1.64
N ILE A 462 -17.04 15.86 0.75
CA ILE A 462 -17.74 17.14 0.95
C ILE A 462 -19.15 17.12 0.35
N THR A 463 -20.06 17.90 0.94
CA THR A 463 -21.44 18.07 0.43
C THR A 463 -21.73 19.48 -0.06
N GLN A 464 -20.75 20.38 0.03
CA GLN A 464 -20.82 21.78 -0.37
C GLN A 464 -19.45 22.24 -0.87
N ASP A 465 -19.45 23.05 -1.91
CA ASP A 465 -18.29 23.74 -2.45
C ASP A 465 -17.46 24.43 -1.35
N VAL A 466 -16.17 24.17 -1.32
CA VAL A 466 -15.21 24.78 -0.39
C VAL A 466 -14.22 25.64 -1.19
N GLU A 467 -14.16 26.93 -0.87
CA GLU A 467 -13.12 27.81 -1.41
C GLU A 467 -11.81 27.59 -0.65
N ILE A 468 -10.74 27.25 -1.39
CA ILE A 468 -9.41 26.96 -0.84
C ILE A 468 -8.44 28.05 -1.29
N THR A 469 -7.93 28.82 -0.32
CA THR A 469 -6.92 29.87 -0.54
C THR A 469 -5.50 29.39 -0.26
N ASP A 470 -5.32 28.60 0.80
CA ASP A 470 -4.04 28.03 1.23
C ASP A 470 -4.15 26.50 1.33
N LYS A 471 -4.85 26.00 2.35
CA LYS A 471 -5.06 24.56 2.55
C LYS A 471 -6.39 24.25 3.22
N TYR A 472 -6.87 23.03 3.02
CA TYR A 472 -8.07 22.48 3.61
C TYR A 472 -7.84 20.99 3.94
N SER A 473 -8.07 20.61 5.20
CA SER A 473 -7.89 19.23 5.66
C SER A 473 -9.24 18.54 5.78
N ILE A 474 -9.33 17.34 5.23
CA ILE A 474 -10.54 16.52 5.19
C ILE A 474 -10.24 15.23 5.93
N LYS A 475 -10.98 14.97 7.00
CA LYS A 475 -10.93 13.68 7.70
C LYS A 475 -11.40 12.57 6.77
N ILE A 476 -10.58 11.56 6.57
CA ILE A 476 -10.88 10.40 5.73
C ILE A 476 -11.18 9.14 6.55
N ALA A 477 -10.57 9.02 7.74
CA ALA A 477 -10.81 7.92 8.69
C ALA A 477 -10.40 8.33 10.12
N ASN A 478 -10.63 7.46 11.08
CA ASN A 478 -10.12 7.52 12.45
C ASN A 478 -9.56 6.15 12.86
N LEU A 479 -8.52 6.10 13.68
CA LEU A 479 -7.90 4.83 14.11
C LEU A 479 -8.85 3.86 14.83
N LEU A 480 -9.96 4.36 15.38
CA LEU A 480 -11.01 3.54 15.99
C LEU A 480 -12.02 2.98 14.97
N ASP A 481 -11.96 3.40 13.70
CA ASP A 481 -12.82 2.85 12.67
C ASP A 481 -12.50 1.36 12.46
N GLU A 482 -13.55 0.55 12.28
CA GLU A 482 -13.42 -0.89 12.02
C GLU A 482 -12.64 -1.10 10.71
N ARG A 483 -11.61 -1.97 10.76
CA ARG A 483 -10.83 -2.34 9.58
C ARG A 483 -11.69 -3.17 8.63
N PHE A 484 -11.34 -3.19 7.35
CA PHE A 484 -12.05 -4.01 6.35
C PHE A 484 -11.98 -5.51 6.70
N VAL A 485 -10.79 -5.96 7.12
CA VAL A 485 -10.61 -7.24 7.82
C VAL A 485 -10.27 -6.94 9.27
N ASP A 486 -11.06 -7.47 10.20
CA ASP A 486 -10.75 -7.52 11.63
C ASP A 486 -11.38 -8.77 12.25
N PHE A 487 -10.67 -9.89 12.19
CA PHE A 487 -11.13 -11.16 12.72
C PHE A 487 -10.25 -11.61 13.89
N ILE A 488 -10.90 -12.22 14.88
CA ILE A 488 -10.20 -12.97 15.93
C ILE A 488 -10.50 -14.44 15.67
N TYR A 489 -9.47 -15.20 15.33
CA TYR A 489 -9.59 -16.64 15.17
C TYR A 489 -9.73 -17.28 16.55
N VAL A 490 -10.91 -17.81 16.83
CA VAL A 490 -11.25 -18.56 18.06
C VAL A 490 -11.71 -19.96 17.68
N ASP A 491 -11.05 -20.99 18.19
CA ASP A 491 -11.42 -22.41 18.09
C ASP A 491 -11.79 -22.90 16.67
N CYS A 492 -10.89 -23.63 15.99
CA CYS A 492 -11.23 -24.24 14.69
C CYS A 492 -12.20 -25.43 14.83
N GLU A 493 -13.34 -25.39 14.14
CA GLU A 493 -14.13 -26.60 13.86
C GLU A 493 -13.48 -27.37 12.69
N LYS A 494 -13.15 -28.65 12.88
CA LYS A 494 -12.42 -29.48 11.90
C LYS A 494 -13.32 -29.98 10.75
N THR A 495 -13.96 -29.10 10.01
CA THR A 495 -14.85 -29.48 8.89
C THR A 495 -14.11 -29.90 7.62
N ASP A 496 -12.87 -29.47 7.44
CA ASP A 496 -12.14 -29.61 6.16
C ASP A 496 -11.58 -31.03 5.92
N SER A 497 -11.28 -31.75 7.01
CA SER A 497 -10.66 -33.09 6.92
C SER A 497 -11.50 -34.15 6.19
N GLU A 498 -12.81 -33.93 6.01
CA GLU A 498 -13.70 -34.90 5.36
C GLU A 498 -13.57 -34.94 3.83
N LYS A 499 -12.87 -33.97 3.20
CA LYS A 499 -12.79 -33.81 1.74
C LYS A 499 -11.38 -33.84 1.13
N GLY A 500 -10.35 -34.21 1.89
CA GLY A 500 -8.98 -34.25 1.35
C GLY A 500 -8.13 -33.02 1.64
N GLU A 501 -8.60 -32.14 2.54
CA GLU A 501 -7.94 -30.87 2.85
C GLU A 501 -7.17 -30.97 4.16
N PHE A 502 -6.00 -30.34 4.17
CA PHE A 502 -5.20 -30.22 5.38
C PHE A 502 -5.84 -29.16 6.29
N PRO A 503 -6.25 -29.49 7.53
CA PRO A 503 -6.94 -28.54 8.37
C PRO A 503 -5.94 -27.56 8.98
N TYR A 504 -6.03 -26.30 8.57
CA TYR A 504 -5.31 -25.22 9.23
C TYR A 504 -6.18 -24.61 10.33
N CYS A 505 -5.58 -24.43 11.50
CA CYS A 505 -6.24 -23.81 12.65
C CYS A 505 -5.49 -22.54 13.01
N PRO A 506 -5.77 -21.43 12.28
CA PRO A 506 -5.20 -20.15 12.64
C PRO A 506 -5.56 -19.77 14.09
N GLU A 507 -4.59 -19.23 14.84
CA GLU A 507 -4.80 -18.63 16.16
C GLU A 507 -4.36 -17.17 16.11
N GLY A 508 -5.12 -16.27 16.73
CA GLY A 508 -4.74 -14.85 16.83
C GLY A 508 -5.68 -13.92 16.06
N SER A 509 -5.14 -12.78 15.66
CA SER A 509 -5.88 -11.68 15.04
C SER A 509 -5.46 -11.44 13.60
N ALA A 510 -6.40 -11.47 12.68
CA ALA A 510 -6.22 -11.06 11.29
C ALA A 510 -6.76 -9.64 11.11
N ILE A 511 -5.94 -8.73 10.61
CA ILE A 511 -6.38 -7.36 10.30
C ILE A 511 -5.91 -6.91 8.91
N SER A 512 -6.63 -5.98 8.30
CA SER A 512 -6.20 -5.29 7.09
C SER A 512 -5.44 -4.00 7.42
N LEU A 513 -4.76 -3.44 6.41
CA LEU A 513 -4.17 -2.10 6.47
C LEU A 513 -5.20 -1.02 6.88
N PHE A 514 -4.71 0.06 7.47
CA PHE A 514 -5.49 1.24 7.85
C PHE A 514 -5.42 2.33 6.77
N PRO A 515 -6.53 3.02 6.45
CA PRO A 515 -7.91 2.72 6.87
C PRO A 515 -8.55 1.59 6.06
N SER A 516 -7.92 1.21 4.95
CA SER A 516 -8.26 0.05 4.12
C SER A 516 -7.02 -0.32 3.31
N THR A 517 -7.07 -1.39 2.52
CA THR A 517 -5.95 -1.78 1.65
C THR A 517 -5.56 -0.65 0.70
N TYR A 518 -6.56 0.00 0.10
CA TYR A 518 -6.39 1.22 -0.66
C TYR A 518 -7.45 2.27 -0.32
N VAL A 519 -7.09 3.54 -0.43
CA VAL A 519 -8.00 4.68 -0.40
C VAL A 519 -8.03 5.31 -1.78
N TYR A 520 -9.22 5.47 -2.33
CA TYR A 520 -9.45 6.10 -3.61
C TYR A 520 -10.19 7.43 -3.45
N VAL A 521 -9.62 8.49 -4.01
CA VAL A 521 -10.08 9.86 -3.89
C VAL A 521 -10.42 10.39 -5.27
N ILE A 522 -11.64 10.91 -5.41
CA ILE A 522 -12.09 11.64 -6.59
C ILE A 522 -12.31 13.08 -6.18
N ALA A 523 -11.67 14.03 -6.88
CA ALA A 523 -11.75 15.42 -6.51
C ALA A 523 -11.90 16.32 -7.74
N THR A 524 -13.00 17.08 -7.78
CA THR A 524 -13.32 18.07 -8.81
C THR A 524 -12.91 19.45 -8.33
N ILE A 525 -11.99 20.08 -9.06
CA ILE A 525 -11.52 21.43 -8.80
C ILE A 525 -11.99 22.37 -9.88
N VAL A 526 -12.40 23.56 -9.43
CA VAL A 526 -12.92 24.63 -10.27
C VAL A 526 -12.06 25.88 -10.04
N ASP A 527 -11.43 26.40 -11.09
CA ASP A 527 -10.98 27.80 -11.10
C ASP A 527 -12.19 28.67 -11.48
N PRO A 528 -12.76 29.47 -10.55
CA PRO A 528 -14.00 30.19 -10.81
C PRO A 528 -13.84 31.34 -11.81
N ASN A 529 -12.61 31.77 -12.09
CA ASN A 529 -12.31 32.93 -12.94
C ASN A 529 -11.21 32.62 -13.96
N ALA A 530 -11.18 31.38 -14.46
CA ALA A 530 -10.24 30.95 -15.49
C ALA A 530 -10.51 31.68 -16.82
N THR A 531 -9.44 32.08 -17.50
CA THR A 531 -9.52 32.43 -18.92
C THR A 531 -9.24 31.20 -19.75
N TYR A 532 -10.17 30.80 -20.61
CA TYR A 532 -10.03 29.62 -21.47
C TYR A 532 -10.78 29.80 -22.79
N TRP A 533 -10.42 28.99 -23.77
CA TRP A 533 -11.09 28.91 -25.07
C TRP A 533 -12.40 28.13 -24.96
N ASP A 534 -13.52 28.80 -25.20
CA ASP A 534 -14.83 28.14 -25.29
C ASP A 534 -15.08 27.68 -26.74
N LEU A 535 -15.29 26.38 -26.91
CA LEU A 535 -15.50 25.76 -28.22
C LEU A 535 -16.83 26.20 -28.88
N ASN A 536 -17.88 26.43 -28.09
CA ASN A 536 -19.20 26.79 -28.59
C ASN A 536 -19.26 28.27 -29.02
N GLU A 537 -18.60 29.15 -28.26
CA GLU A 537 -18.51 30.58 -28.55
C GLU A 537 -17.35 30.93 -29.49
N ALA A 538 -16.40 30.00 -29.68
CA ALA A 538 -15.19 30.16 -30.49
C ALA A 538 -14.40 31.42 -30.15
N LYS A 539 -14.20 31.67 -28.85
CA LYS A 539 -13.43 32.80 -28.31
C LYS A 539 -12.94 32.48 -26.90
N PHE A 540 -11.98 33.28 -26.43
CA PHE A 540 -11.64 33.29 -25.00
C PHE A 540 -12.78 33.88 -24.17
N VAL A 541 -13.16 33.15 -23.13
CA VAL A 541 -14.11 33.56 -22.11
C VAL A 541 -13.43 33.57 -20.73
N THR A 542 -14.09 34.18 -19.75
CA THR A 542 -13.70 34.09 -18.35
C THR A 542 -14.85 33.46 -17.56
N GLY A 543 -14.56 32.40 -16.82
CA GLY A 543 -15.55 31.69 -16.03
C GLY A 543 -14.97 30.46 -15.35
N GLU A 544 -15.85 29.54 -14.94
CA GLU A 544 -15.45 28.29 -14.32
C GLU A 544 -14.75 27.37 -15.32
N LEU A 545 -13.58 26.85 -14.94
CA LEU A 545 -12.88 25.77 -15.63
C LEU A 545 -12.59 24.64 -14.64
N GLU A 546 -13.01 23.44 -14.99
CA GLU A 546 -12.89 22.26 -14.15
C GLU A 546 -11.68 21.40 -14.51
N SER A 547 -11.12 20.74 -13.50
CA SER A 547 -10.16 19.65 -13.64
C SER A 547 -10.46 18.63 -12.54
N GLN A 548 -10.33 17.34 -12.87
CA GLN A 548 -10.62 16.27 -11.92
C GLN A 548 -9.35 15.44 -11.67
N ILE A 549 -9.16 15.03 -10.43
CA ILE A 549 -8.07 14.13 -10.04
C ILE A 549 -8.68 12.87 -9.47
N PHE A 550 -8.07 11.76 -9.84
CA PHE A 550 -8.32 10.45 -9.25
C PHE A 550 -7.01 10.00 -8.62
N TYR A 551 -7.01 9.85 -7.32
CA TYR A 551 -5.82 9.48 -6.54
C TYR A 551 -6.13 8.25 -5.73
N GLN A 552 -5.42 7.17 -5.98
CA GLN A 552 -5.44 6.00 -5.13
C GLN A 552 -4.12 5.93 -4.36
N PHE A 553 -4.18 5.57 -3.09
CA PHE A 553 -3.00 5.26 -2.30
C PHE A 553 -3.20 4.08 -1.35
N SER A 554 -2.13 3.36 -1.05
CA SER A 554 -2.13 2.21 -0.13
C SER A 554 -2.42 2.66 1.30
N GLY A 555 -3.06 1.77 2.07
CA GLY A 555 -3.12 1.90 3.52
C GLY A 555 -1.76 1.64 4.17
N PHE A 556 -1.71 1.78 5.49
CA PHE A 556 -0.50 1.52 6.27
C PHE A 556 -0.80 0.74 7.55
N ILE A 557 0.26 0.29 8.22
CA ILE A 557 0.21 -0.34 9.53
C ILE A 557 0.51 0.74 10.58
N PRO A 558 -0.47 1.17 11.39
CA PRO A 558 -0.19 2.05 12.54
C PRO A 558 0.69 1.33 13.56
N ASP A 559 1.89 1.84 13.80
CA ASP A 559 2.83 1.36 14.83
C ASP A 559 3.57 2.58 15.39
N PHE A 560 2.86 3.44 16.14
CA PHE A 560 3.41 4.72 16.60
C PHE A 560 4.34 4.58 17.80
N ASN A 561 4.30 3.45 18.51
CA ASN A 561 5.24 3.14 19.58
C ASN A 561 6.53 2.45 19.06
N ASP A 562 6.64 2.25 17.74
CA ASP A 562 7.77 1.65 17.00
C ASP A 562 8.19 0.28 17.56
N ASN A 563 7.22 -0.58 17.92
CA ASN A 563 7.50 -1.88 18.53
C ASN A 563 7.38 -3.06 17.56
N GLY A 564 6.94 -2.80 16.32
CA GLY A 564 6.78 -3.79 15.27
C GLY A 564 5.42 -4.49 15.26
N LEU A 565 4.45 -4.05 16.06
CA LEU A 565 3.08 -4.56 16.10
C LEU A 565 2.10 -3.43 15.79
N ASP A 566 1.02 -3.74 15.07
CA ASP A 566 -0.04 -2.75 14.84
C ASP A 566 -0.63 -2.28 16.18
N ASP A 567 -0.73 -0.96 16.36
CA ASP A 567 -1.22 -0.32 17.58
C ASP A 567 -2.61 -0.84 17.99
N LEU A 568 -3.48 -1.16 17.03
CA LEU A 568 -4.79 -1.76 17.29
C LEU A 568 -4.64 -3.11 18.00
N LEU A 569 -3.67 -3.93 17.59
CA LEU A 569 -3.37 -5.22 18.21
C LEU A 569 -2.72 -5.04 19.58
N ASP A 570 -1.80 -4.09 19.72
CA ASP A 570 -1.17 -3.76 21.01
C ASP A 570 -2.19 -3.40 22.09
N ILE A 571 -3.11 -2.50 21.75
CA ILE A 571 -4.18 -2.04 22.64
C ILE A 571 -5.15 -3.19 22.92
N ARG A 572 -5.60 -3.89 21.88
CA ARG A 572 -6.57 -4.99 22.01
C ARG A 572 -6.05 -6.16 22.86
N GLU A 573 -4.78 -6.50 22.73
CA GLU A 573 -4.13 -7.55 23.51
C GLU A 573 -3.69 -7.07 24.91
N GLY A 574 -3.85 -5.78 25.21
CA GLY A 574 -3.47 -5.18 26.49
C GLY A 574 -1.96 -5.09 26.71
N ARG A 575 -1.17 -5.06 25.62
CA ARG A 575 0.27 -4.78 25.65
C ARG A 575 0.54 -3.31 25.91
N SER A 576 -0.33 -2.45 25.38
CA SER A 576 -0.31 -1.01 25.55
C SER A 576 -1.62 -0.48 26.14
N ALA A 577 -1.55 0.68 26.79
CA ALA A 577 -2.72 1.38 27.30
C ALA A 577 -3.17 2.44 26.30
N ASP A 578 -4.47 2.63 26.20
CA ASP A 578 -5.10 3.76 25.51
C ASP A 578 -6.16 4.31 26.47
N GLU A 579 -5.75 5.18 27.40
CA GLU A 579 -6.62 5.68 28.47
C GLU A 579 -7.70 6.65 27.95
N ASN A 580 -7.45 7.28 26.81
CA ASN A 580 -8.34 8.29 26.24
C ASN A 580 -9.22 7.76 25.08
N GLU A 581 -9.04 6.49 24.70
CA GLU A 581 -9.77 5.76 23.69
C GLU A 581 -9.70 6.45 22.31
N ASN A 582 -8.50 6.84 21.86
CA ASN A 582 -8.29 7.46 20.55
C ASN A 582 -7.62 6.54 19.52
N GLY A 583 -7.30 5.29 19.88
CA GLY A 583 -6.66 4.31 19.01
C GLY A 583 -5.14 4.48 18.90
N VAL A 584 -4.52 5.29 19.77
CA VAL A 584 -3.08 5.50 19.86
C VAL A 584 -2.59 5.02 21.23
N PRO A 585 -1.49 4.26 21.32
CA PRO A 585 -0.91 3.92 22.61
C PRO A 585 -0.49 5.16 23.41
N ASP A 586 -0.79 5.19 24.70
CA ASP A 586 -0.44 6.30 25.62
C ASP A 586 1.07 6.61 25.61
N GLU A 587 1.92 5.60 25.39
CA GLU A 587 3.38 5.78 25.28
C GLU A 587 3.85 6.44 23.97
N ALA A 588 3.05 6.34 22.91
CA ALA A 588 3.27 7.01 21.63
C ALA A 588 2.74 8.47 21.66
N GLU A 589 1.85 8.79 22.59
CA GLU A 589 1.27 10.12 22.70
C GLU A 589 2.28 11.18 23.15
N PRO A 590 2.20 12.41 22.59
CA PRO A 590 2.99 13.52 23.09
C PRO A 590 2.60 13.84 24.54
N SER A 591 3.54 13.68 25.48
CA SER A 591 3.27 13.80 26.92
C SER A 591 2.41 15.02 27.25
N THR A 592 1.15 14.82 27.62
CA THR A 592 0.24 15.90 28.05
C THR A 592 0.52 16.35 29.48
N ALA A 593 1.61 15.87 30.10
CA ALA A 593 1.98 16.17 31.48
C ALA A 593 1.86 17.68 31.73
N PRO A 594 0.89 18.14 32.54
CA PRO A 594 0.85 19.53 32.93
C PRO A 594 2.14 19.79 33.69
N ILE A 595 2.98 20.68 33.17
CA ILE A 595 4.16 21.17 33.90
C ILE A 595 3.68 21.48 35.30
N PRO A 596 4.15 20.77 36.35
CA PRO A 596 3.71 21.06 37.69
C PRO A 596 4.07 22.52 37.94
N LEU A 597 3.05 23.33 38.22
CA LEU A 597 3.12 24.78 38.46
C LEU A 597 4.04 25.17 39.64
N PHE A 598 4.76 24.21 40.21
CA PHE A 598 5.68 24.35 41.32
C PHE A 598 7.14 24.63 40.94
N GLU A 599 7.57 24.47 39.68
CA GLU A 599 8.97 24.78 39.31
C GLU A 599 9.17 26.16 38.66
N THR A 600 8.13 26.82 38.17
CA THR A 600 8.23 28.18 37.61
C THR A 600 8.19 29.29 38.69
N LEU A 601 7.65 28.99 39.87
CA LEU A 601 7.63 29.95 41.00
C LEU A 601 9.01 30.13 41.66
N SER A 602 9.85 29.09 41.68
CA SER A 602 11.20 29.16 42.28
C SER A 602 12.12 30.09 41.49
N SER A 603 12.02 30.08 40.16
CA SER A 603 12.85 30.89 39.26
C SER A 603 12.41 32.37 39.22
N ILE A 604 11.10 32.64 39.27
CA ILE A 604 10.56 34.01 39.26
C ILE A 604 10.79 34.73 40.60
N VAL A 605 10.73 34.01 41.73
CA VAL A 605 11.02 34.58 43.06
C VAL A 605 12.51 34.88 43.23
N LEU A 606 13.42 34.04 42.70
CA LEU A 606 14.87 34.28 42.80
C LEU A 606 15.31 35.53 42.01
N VAL A 607 14.78 35.72 40.80
CA VAL A 607 15.08 36.90 39.95
C VAL A 607 14.55 38.18 40.60
N SER A 608 13.37 38.12 41.23
CA SER A 608 12.77 39.27 41.92
C SER A 608 13.55 39.70 43.17
N ILE A 609 14.10 38.75 43.93
CA ILE A 609 14.94 39.03 45.10
C ILE A 609 16.31 39.60 44.69
N LEU A 610 16.93 39.10 43.62
CA LEU A 610 18.20 39.62 43.10
C LEU A 610 18.08 41.06 42.55
N VAL A 611 16.98 41.41 41.90
CA VAL A 611 16.71 42.79 41.43
C VAL A 611 16.46 43.75 42.59
N LEU A 612 15.79 43.30 43.66
CA LEU A 612 15.56 44.10 44.86
C LEU A 612 16.83 44.34 45.70
N ILE A 613 17.74 43.37 45.76
CA ILE A 613 19.03 43.53 46.45
C ILE A 613 19.96 44.47 45.67
N ASN A 614 19.92 44.46 44.34
CA ASN A 614 20.77 45.33 43.51
C ASN A 614 20.28 46.80 43.46
N ARG A 615 18.98 47.05 43.68
CA ARG A 615 18.43 48.42 43.79
C ARG A 615 18.66 49.09 45.15
N ARG A 616 19.12 48.37 46.19
CA ARG A 616 19.49 48.96 47.50
C ARG A 616 21.00 49.27 47.64
N LYS A 617 21.80 49.10 46.58
CA LYS A 617 23.23 49.44 46.56
C LYS A 617 23.64 50.46 45.49
N LYS A 618 22.73 51.37 45.13
CA LYS A 618 23.09 52.64 44.48
C LYS A 618 22.57 53.81 45.30
#